data_AF-A0A965XYG8-F1
#
_entry.id   AF-A0A965XYG8-F1
#
_cell.length_a   1.000
_cell.length_b   1.000
_cell.length_c   1.000
_cell.angle_alpha   90.00
_cell.angle_beta   90.00
_cell.angle_gamma   90.00
#
_symmetry.space_group_name_H-M   'P 1'
#
loop_
_entity.id
_entity.type
_entity.pdbx_description
1 polymer ?
#
loop_
_entity_poly.entity_id
_entity_poly.type
_entity_poly.pdbx_seq_one_letter_code
_entity_poly.pdbx_strand_id
1 'polypeptide(L)'
;MTQPRSKKSAAVWLSIGANQGDRLAALRGAVRLLENHPDIELTAVSSLYETDPVGPVPQPDFYNAVIGIRTSLSPIVLLDYCQSIERRYHRRRLIRWGPRTLDIDLLTYDDLSLVSPRLTLPHPEMDHRAFVQIPLAEVCGKPLPIDDSVRLIRQNWYDAARINRCNKPGEHP
;
A
#
# COMPACT_ATOMS: atom_id res chain seq x y z
N MET A 1 36.19 -19.25 1.98
CA MET A 1 35.39 -18.11 2.49
C MET A 1 34.29 -17.85 1.48
N THR A 2 33.10 -18.37 1.75
CA THR A 2 31.94 -18.22 0.86
C THR A 2 31.37 -16.82 1.07
N GLN A 3 31.44 -15.95 0.05
CA GLN A 3 30.76 -14.66 0.10
C GLN A 3 29.26 -14.89 0.36
N PRO A 4 28.60 -14.12 1.25
CA PRO A 4 27.16 -14.20 1.40
C PRO A 4 26.53 -13.74 0.08
N ARG A 5 25.79 -14.65 -0.58
CA ARG A 5 24.93 -14.27 -1.71
C ARG A 5 23.96 -13.22 -1.18
N SER A 6 24.07 -11.99 -1.69
CA SER A 6 23.08 -10.95 -1.47
C SER A 6 21.69 -11.53 -1.76
N LYS A 7 20.80 -11.56 -0.76
CA LYS A 7 19.40 -11.95 -0.97
C LYS A 7 18.82 -10.98 -2.01
N LYS A 8 18.34 -11.50 -3.14
CA LYS A 8 17.71 -10.65 -4.17
C LYS A 8 16.48 -9.97 -3.55
N SER A 9 16.47 -8.64 -3.50
CA SER A 9 15.35 -7.84 -3.01
C SER A 9 14.48 -7.37 -4.18
N ALA A 10 13.16 -7.54 -4.08
CA ALA A 10 12.17 -7.08 -5.05
C ALA A 10 11.60 -5.71 -4.65
N ALA A 11 11.27 -4.87 -5.63
CA ALA A 11 10.52 -3.64 -5.44
C ALA A 11 9.02 -3.94 -5.41
N VAL A 12 8.31 -3.41 -4.41
CA VAL A 12 6.89 -3.69 -4.20
C VAL A 12 6.15 -2.40 -3.90
N TRP A 13 4.98 -2.23 -4.52
CA TRP A 13 4.05 -1.16 -4.19
C TRP A 13 2.86 -1.74 -3.42
N LEU A 14 2.52 -1.09 -2.32
CA LEU A 14 1.38 -1.43 -1.47
C LEU A 14 0.41 -0.25 -1.43
N SER A 15 -0.89 -0.51 -1.39
CA SER A 15 -1.89 0.47 -0.98
C SER A 15 -2.30 0.21 0.45
N ILE A 16 -2.47 1.28 1.24
CA ILE A 16 -3.00 1.20 2.60
C ILE A 16 -4.22 2.10 2.74
N GLY A 17 -5.24 1.62 3.47
CA GLY A 17 -6.51 2.31 3.65
C GLY A 17 -7.09 2.14 5.05
N ALA A 18 -7.75 3.17 5.59
CA ALA A 18 -8.48 3.09 6.87
C ALA A 18 -9.67 4.06 6.90
N ASN A 19 -10.84 3.58 7.35
CA ASN A 19 -12.03 4.44 7.52
C ASN A 19 -12.72 4.34 8.89
N GLN A 20 -12.13 3.61 9.84
CA GLN A 20 -12.70 3.46 11.18
C GLN A 20 -11.70 3.78 12.29
N GLY A 21 -12.18 4.41 13.36
CA GLY A 21 -11.36 4.74 14.53
C GLY A 21 -10.34 5.84 14.22
N ASP A 22 -9.17 5.76 14.84
CA ASP A 22 -8.06 6.66 14.53
C ASP A 22 -7.35 6.20 13.24
N ARG A 23 -7.90 6.63 12.09
CA ARG A 23 -7.42 6.29 10.75
C ARG A 23 -5.92 6.59 10.58
N LEU A 24 -5.48 7.77 11.02
CA LEU A 24 -4.08 8.19 10.89
C LEU A 24 -3.15 7.35 11.77
N ALA A 25 -3.53 7.06 13.01
CA ALA A 25 -2.73 6.21 13.89
C ALA A 25 -2.62 4.78 13.34
N ALA A 26 -3.70 4.24 12.75
CA ALA A 26 -3.68 2.92 12.12
C ALA A 26 -2.71 2.87 10.94
N LEU A 27 -2.79 3.84 10.01
CA LEU A 27 -1.88 3.91 8.86
C LEU A 27 -0.41 4.08 9.30
N ARG A 28 -0.12 5.00 10.23
CA ARG A 28 1.23 5.18 10.79
C ARG A 28 1.74 3.92 11.49
N GLY A 29 0.84 3.21 12.16
CA GLY A 29 1.13 1.95 12.80
C GLY A 29 1.49 0.84 11.81
N ALA A 30 0.79 0.78 10.67
CA ALA A 30 1.08 -0.16 9.60
C ALA A 30 2.47 0.10 8.98
N VAL A 31 2.76 1.35 8.63
CA VAL A 31 4.06 1.73 8.04
C VAL A 31 5.20 1.44 9.01
N ARG A 32 5.05 1.76 10.31
CA ARG A 32 6.05 1.40 11.34
C ARG A 32 6.31 -0.10 11.43
N LEU A 33 5.28 -0.94 11.26
CA LEU A 33 5.47 -2.38 11.32
C LEU A 33 6.24 -2.89 10.09
N LEU A 34 5.89 -2.39 8.90
CA LEU A 34 6.63 -2.68 7.67
C LEU A 34 8.10 -2.25 7.78
N GLU A 35 8.37 -1.03 8.25
CA GLU A 35 9.72 -0.48 8.42
C GLU A 35 10.57 -1.25 9.43
N ASN A 36 9.96 -1.78 10.49
CA ASN A 36 10.67 -2.56 11.52
C ASN A 36 10.90 -4.02 11.14
N HIS A 37 10.41 -4.50 9.99
CA HIS A 37 10.62 -5.88 9.58
C HIS A 37 12.02 -6.05 8.96
N PRO A 38 12.85 -7.01 9.42
CA PRO A 38 14.27 -7.12 9.03
C PRO A 38 14.52 -7.38 7.53
N ASP A 39 13.55 -7.99 6.84
CA ASP A 39 13.60 -8.25 5.40
C ASP A 39 12.81 -7.22 4.55
N ILE A 40 12.40 -6.07 5.13
CA ILE A 40 11.68 -5.00 4.42
C ILE A 40 12.43 -3.68 4.60
N GLU A 41 12.66 -2.98 3.50
CA GLU A 41 13.18 -1.62 3.46
C GLU A 41 12.08 -0.69 2.92
N LEU A 42 11.72 0.33 3.68
CA LEU A 42 10.77 1.34 3.23
C LEU A 42 11.45 2.29 2.22
N THR A 43 10.89 2.42 1.02
CA THR A 43 11.48 3.21 -0.07
C THR A 43 10.67 4.44 -0.48
N ALA A 44 9.38 4.50 -0.16
CA ALA A 44 8.53 5.66 -0.42
C ALA A 44 7.25 5.62 0.41
N VAL A 45 6.72 6.80 0.74
CA VAL A 45 5.38 7.00 1.29
C VAL A 45 4.73 8.17 0.54
N SER A 46 3.55 7.96 -0.05
CA SER A 46 2.80 9.02 -0.72
C SER A 46 2.27 10.05 0.29
N SER A 47 1.71 11.14 -0.22
CA SER A 47 0.81 11.97 0.56
C SER A 47 -0.40 11.18 1.07
N LEU A 48 -1.06 11.72 2.10
CA LEU A 48 -2.31 11.19 2.63
C LEU A 48 -3.48 11.78 1.86
N TYR A 49 -4.34 10.92 1.36
CA TYR A 49 -5.54 11.29 0.63
C TYR A 49 -6.80 10.81 1.36
N GLU A 50 -7.90 11.54 1.23
CA GLU A 50 -9.22 11.13 1.69
C GLU A 50 -10.12 10.87 0.49
N THR A 51 -10.86 9.75 0.51
CA THR A 51 -11.80 9.41 -0.56
C THR A 51 -13.13 8.98 0.02
N ASP A 52 -14.19 9.24 -0.74
CA ASP A 52 -15.52 8.75 -0.41
C ASP A 52 -15.52 7.21 -0.40
N PRO A 53 -16.33 6.58 0.45
CA PRO A 53 -16.38 5.13 0.53
C PRO A 53 -17.03 4.51 -0.71
N VAL A 54 -16.47 3.40 -1.17
CA VAL A 54 -17.06 2.61 -2.26
C VAL A 54 -18.02 1.56 -1.67
N GLY A 55 -19.26 1.55 -2.17
CA GLY A 55 -20.23 0.49 -1.90
C GLY A 55 -21.58 0.99 -1.37
N PRO A 56 -22.54 0.08 -1.13
CA PRO A 56 -23.93 0.43 -0.85
C PRO A 56 -24.19 0.81 0.62
N VAL A 57 -23.19 0.72 1.50
CA VAL A 57 -23.34 0.94 2.94
C VAL A 57 -22.77 2.32 3.31
N PRO A 58 -23.56 3.20 3.95
CA PRO A 58 -23.04 4.44 4.52
C PRO A 58 -21.92 4.14 5.51
N GLN A 59 -20.76 4.73 5.30
CA GLN A 59 -19.59 4.57 6.15
C GLN A 59 -18.72 5.84 6.06
N PRO A 60 -17.79 6.06 6.99
CA PRO A 60 -16.91 7.23 6.91
C PRO A 60 -15.98 7.14 5.69
N ASP A 61 -15.48 8.30 5.29
CA ASP A 61 -14.45 8.42 4.26
C ASP A 61 -13.18 7.64 4.63
N PHE A 62 -12.45 7.19 3.61
CA PHE A 62 -11.19 6.47 3.76
C PHE A 62 -10.03 7.44 3.73
N TYR A 63 -9.08 7.28 4.65
CA TYR A 63 -7.71 7.71 4.42
C TYR A 63 -6.96 6.65 3.63
N ASN A 64 -6.30 7.06 2.55
CA ASN A 64 -5.55 6.21 1.65
C ASN A 64 -4.14 6.76 1.42
N ALA A 65 -3.18 5.85 1.25
CA ALA A 65 -1.82 6.15 0.82
C ALA A 65 -1.20 4.96 0.07
N VAL A 66 -0.13 5.23 -0.67
CA VAL A 66 0.72 4.21 -1.33
C VAL A 66 2.08 4.17 -0.65
N ILE A 67 2.57 2.94 -0.45
CA ILE A 67 3.84 2.65 0.19
C ILE A 67 4.73 1.89 -0.81
N GLY A 68 5.95 2.38 -1.00
CA GLY A 68 7.00 1.66 -1.71
C GLY A 68 7.89 0.93 -0.72
N ILE A 69 8.21 -0.33 -1.01
CA ILE A 69 9.20 -1.10 -0.25
C ILE A 69 10.15 -1.86 -1.16
N ARG A 70 11.30 -2.25 -0.60
CA ARG A 70 12.14 -3.35 -1.10
C ARG A 70 12.09 -4.50 -0.12
N THR A 71 11.94 -5.73 -0.60
CA THR A 71 11.88 -6.90 0.30
C THR A 71 12.50 -8.16 -0.28
N SER A 72 13.03 -9.02 0.57
CA SER A 72 13.45 -10.38 0.21
C SER A 72 12.41 -11.46 0.54
N LEU A 73 11.26 -11.07 1.13
CA LEU A 73 10.15 -11.98 1.39
C LEU A 73 9.48 -12.40 0.10
N SER A 74 9.08 -13.66 -0.05
CA SER A 74 8.28 -14.06 -1.21
C SER A 74 6.90 -13.38 -1.20
N PRO A 75 6.21 -13.24 -2.35
CA PRO A 75 4.92 -12.56 -2.44
C PRO A 75 3.87 -13.07 -1.44
N ILE A 76 3.81 -14.40 -1.26
CA ILE A 76 2.87 -15.03 -0.33
C ILE A 76 3.24 -14.75 1.14
N VAL A 77 4.54 -14.74 1.47
CA VAL A 77 5.00 -14.42 2.83
C VAL A 77 4.75 -12.94 3.16
N LEU A 78 4.97 -12.05 2.19
CA LEU A 78 4.63 -10.64 2.33
C LEU A 78 3.12 -10.45 2.52
N LEU A 79 2.28 -11.13 1.73
CA LEU A 79 0.83 -11.12 1.90
C LEU A 79 0.43 -11.58 3.32
N ASP A 80 0.99 -12.68 3.80
CA ASP A 80 0.73 -13.21 5.14
C ASP A 80 1.14 -12.21 6.24
N TYR A 81 2.25 -11.49 6.03
CA TYR A 81 2.71 -10.45 6.93
C TYR A 81 1.77 -9.23 6.94
N CYS A 82 1.37 -8.71 5.77
CA CYS A 82 0.40 -7.63 5.64
C CYS A 82 -0.93 -7.98 6.32
N GLN A 83 -1.47 -9.18 6.08
CA GLN A 83 -2.68 -9.65 6.76
C GLN A 83 -2.48 -9.79 8.28
N SER A 84 -1.26 -10.09 8.75
CA SER A 84 -0.95 -10.11 10.18
C SER A 84 -0.98 -8.71 10.79
N ILE A 85 -0.55 -7.68 10.05
CA ILE A 85 -0.65 -6.28 10.46
C ILE A 85 -2.12 -5.89 10.54
N GLU A 86 -2.91 -6.15 9.49
CA GLU A 86 -4.35 -5.89 9.49
C GLU A 86 -5.03 -6.49 10.72
N ARG A 87 -4.78 -7.77 11.01
CA ARG A 87 -5.37 -8.47 12.17
C ARG A 87 -5.05 -7.78 13.52
N ARG A 88 -3.90 -7.10 13.65
CA ARG A 88 -3.55 -6.35 14.87
C ARG A 88 -4.40 -5.09 15.05
N TYR A 89 -4.85 -4.48 13.96
CA TYR A 89 -5.67 -3.26 13.98
C TYR A 89 -7.18 -3.55 13.93
N HIS A 90 -7.58 -4.72 13.42
CA HIS A 90 -8.99 -5.11 13.35
C HIS A 90 -9.59 -5.35 14.74
N ARG A 91 -10.46 -4.43 15.18
CA ARG A 91 -11.54 -4.79 16.13
C ARG A 91 -12.62 -5.51 15.33
N ARG A 92 -12.75 -6.84 15.52
CA ARG A 92 -13.84 -7.73 15.04
C ARG A 92 -14.59 -7.23 13.77
N ARG A 93 -14.32 -7.85 12.61
CA ARG A 93 -15.10 -7.61 11.39
C ARG A 93 -16.58 -7.98 11.62
N LEU A 94 -17.46 -7.00 11.72
CA LEU A 94 -18.90 -7.22 11.99
C LEU A 94 -19.74 -7.37 10.70
N ILE A 95 -19.33 -6.75 9.57
CA ILE A 95 -20.13 -6.70 8.32
C ILE A 95 -19.22 -6.84 7.07
N ARG A 96 -19.65 -7.62 6.07
CA ARG A 96 -18.99 -7.71 4.74
C ARG A 96 -19.17 -6.37 4.01
N TRP A 97 -18.10 -5.75 3.51
CA TRP A 97 -18.07 -4.35 3.00
C TRP A 97 -18.28 -3.26 4.07
N GLY A 98 -18.26 -3.62 5.34
CA GLY A 98 -18.31 -2.66 6.43
C GLY A 98 -16.97 -1.94 6.65
N PRO A 99 -16.96 -0.98 7.59
CA PRO A 99 -15.78 -0.21 7.93
C PRO A 99 -14.57 -1.10 8.26
N ARG A 100 -13.39 -0.68 7.80
CA ARG A 100 -12.10 -1.31 8.11
C ARG A 100 -11.23 -0.34 8.90
N THR A 101 -10.67 -0.85 9.98
CA THR A 101 -9.67 -0.13 10.77
C THR A 101 -8.34 0.02 10.02
N LEU A 102 -8.01 -0.94 9.15
CA LEU A 102 -6.82 -0.94 8.29
C LEU A 102 -6.99 -1.98 7.17
N ASP A 103 -6.57 -1.64 5.97
CA ASP A 103 -6.49 -2.52 4.80
C ASP A 103 -5.10 -2.34 4.15
N ILE A 104 -4.47 -3.42 3.71
CA ILE A 104 -3.16 -3.41 3.04
C ILE A 104 -3.22 -4.31 1.79
N ASP A 105 -3.28 -3.69 0.61
CA ASP A 105 -3.29 -4.40 -0.67
C ASP A 105 -1.89 -4.42 -1.29
N LEU A 106 -1.44 -5.59 -1.75
CA LEU A 106 -0.25 -5.71 -2.59
C LEU A 106 -0.62 -5.32 -4.02
N LEU A 107 -0.02 -4.26 -4.56
CA LEU A 107 -0.30 -3.76 -5.91
C LEU A 107 0.57 -4.44 -6.96
N THR A 108 1.88 -4.46 -6.73
CA THR A 108 2.87 -4.96 -7.70
C THR A 108 4.03 -5.64 -6.97
N TYR A 109 4.78 -6.49 -7.68
CA TYR A 109 5.97 -7.14 -7.11
C TYR A 109 7.01 -7.32 -8.23
N ASP A 110 7.98 -6.42 -8.34
CA ASP A 110 8.78 -6.24 -9.56
C ASP A 110 7.86 -6.27 -10.81
N ASP A 111 8.28 -6.99 -11.85
CA ASP A 111 7.50 -7.27 -13.06
C ASP A 111 6.76 -8.63 -12.97
N LEU A 112 6.54 -9.15 -11.76
CA LEU A 112 5.91 -10.46 -11.55
C LEU A 112 4.42 -10.41 -11.94
N SER A 113 4.06 -11.22 -12.94
CA SER A 113 2.68 -11.66 -13.12
C SER A 113 2.43 -12.93 -12.32
N LEU A 114 1.47 -12.89 -11.40
CA LEU A 114 1.08 -14.02 -10.56
C LEU A 114 -0.43 -14.10 -10.52
N VAL A 115 -0.97 -15.30 -10.78
CA VAL A 115 -2.38 -15.60 -10.53
C VAL A 115 -2.43 -16.85 -9.68
N SER A 116 -2.99 -16.73 -8.49
CA SER A 116 -3.16 -17.84 -7.56
C SER A 116 -4.48 -17.68 -6.79
N PRO A 117 -4.98 -18.73 -6.13
CA PRO A 117 -6.19 -18.62 -5.31
C PRO A 117 -6.08 -17.59 -4.16
N ARG A 118 -4.86 -17.21 -3.76
CA ARG A 118 -4.61 -16.31 -2.62
C ARG A 118 -4.20 -14.89 -3.04
N LEU A 119 -3.57 -14.74 -4.21
CA LEU A 119 -2.92 -13.51 -4.64
C LEU A 119 -2.90 -13.41 -6.17
N THR A 120 -3.29 -12.25 -6.67
CA THR A 120 -3.18 -11.85 -8.07
C THR A 120 -2.32 -10.60 -8.15
N LEU A 121 -1.26 -10.63 -8.97
CA LEU A 121 -0.34 -9.52 -9.23
C LEU A 121 -0.15 -9.33 -10.74
N PRO A 122 -0.11 -8.08 -11.25
CA PRO A 122 -0.48 -6.86 -10.53
C PRO A 122 -1.94 -6.91 -10.04
N HIS A 123 -2.26 -6.11 -9.03
CA HIS A 123 -3.59 -6.13 -8.44
C HIS A 123 -4.65 -5.76 -9.51
N PRO A 124 -5.67 -6.60 -9.73
CA PRO A 124 -6.52 -6.50 -10.93
C PRO A 124 -7.27 -5.18 -11.05
N GLU A 125 -7.63 -4.57 -9.92
CA GLU A 125 -8.39 -3.30 -9.89
C GLU A 125 -7.51 -2.05 -9.69
N MET A 126 -6.18 -2.18 -9.67
CA MET A 126 -5.33 -1.03 -9.29
C MET A 126 -5.45 0.14 -10.28
N ASP A 127 -5.66 -0.14 -11.56
CA ASP A 127 -5.77 0.86 -12.63
C ASP A 127 -7.14 1.54 -12.68
N HIS A 128 -8.13 1.00 -11.97
CA HIS A 128 -9.49 1.54 -11.93
C HIS A 128 -9.78 2.33 -10.64
N ARG A 129 -8.80 2.43 -9.73
CA ARG A 129 -8.96 3.07 -8.42
C ARG A 129 -8.16 4.36 -8.32
N ALA A 130 -8.84 5.50 -8.35
CA ALA A 130 -8.20 6.82 -8.23
C ALA A 130 -7.39 6.96 -6.93
N PHE A 131 -7.89 6.41 -5.81
CA PHE A 131 -7.20 6.39 -4.52
C PHE A 131 -5.92 5.53 -4.49
N VAL A 132 -5.66 4.75 -5.55
CA VAL A 132 -4.40 4.04 -5.78
C VAL A 132 -3.55 4.81 -6.80
N GLN A 133 -4.13 5.16 -7.95
CA GLN A 133 -3.40 5.75 -9.07
C GLN A 133 -2.82 7.13 -8.75
N ILE A 134 -3.56 8.02 -8.08
CA ILE A 134 -3.09 9.36 -7.72
C ILE A 134 -1.88 9.29 -6.76
N PRO A 135 -1.95 8.61 -5.60
CA PRO A 135 -0.80 8.49 -4.71
C PRO A 135 0.37 7.69 -5.32
N LEU A 136 0.10 6.68 -6.15
CA LEU A 136 1.15 5.94 -6.87
C LEU A 136 1.88 6.85 -7.88
N ALA A 137 1.13 7.63 -8.65
CA ALA A 137 1.66 8.57 -9.62
C ALA A 137 2.53 9.67 -8.97
N GLU A 138 2.13 10.15 -7.79
CA GLU A 138 2.91 11.08 -6.96
C GLU A 138 4.29 10.49 -6.62
N VAL A 139 4.34 9.30 -6.01
CA VAL A 139 5.61 8.67 -5.62
C VAL A 139 6.43 8.19 -6.83
N CYS A 140 5.79 8.00 -7.98
CA CYS A 140 6.48 7.74 -9.24
C CYS A 140 6.96 9.02 -9.96
N GLY A 141 6.76 10.21 -9.38
CA GLY A 141 7.21 11.49 -9.95
C GLY A 141 6.44 11.96 -11.18
N LYS A 142 5.24 11.41 -11.40
CA LYS A 142 4.34 11.74 -12.52
C LYS A 142 2.94 12.08 -11.98
N PRO A 143 2.80 13.08 -11.09
CA PRO A 143 1.54 13.33 -10.38
C PRO A 143 0.38 13.53 -11.36
N LEU A 144 -0.74 12.85 -11.07
CA LEU A 144 -1.99 13.00 -11.82
C LEU A 144 -2.80 14.19 -11.25
N PRO A 145 -3.66 14.81 -12.06
CA PRO A 145 -4.64 15.77 -11.56
C PRO A 145 -5.48 15.14 -10.45
N ILE A 146 -5.67 15.89 -9.38
CA ILE A 146 -6.57 15.53 -8.29
C ILE A 146 -7.98 15.99 -8.71
N ASP A 147 -8.96 15.10 -8.60
CA ASP A 147 -10.38 15.44 -8.79
C ASP A 147 -11.15 15.31 -7.47
N ASP A 148 -12.44 15.63 -7.49
CA ASP A 148 -13.29 15.67 -6.29
C ASP A 148 -13.41 14.30 -5.57
N SER A 149 -13.08 13.20 -6.24
CA SER A 149 -13.14 11.84 -5.67
C SER A 149 -11.94 11.51 -4.76
N VAL A 150 -10.85 12.29 -4.84
CA VAL A 150 -9.64 12.10 -4.04
C VAL A 150 -9.16 13.43 -3.49
N ARG A 151 -9.22 13.64 -2.17
CA ARG A 151 -8.84 14.91 -1.54
C ARG A 151 -7.47 14.80 -0.87
N LEU A 152 -6.53 15.69 -1.20
CA LEU A 152 -5.25 15.76 -0.50
C LEU A 152 -5.46 16.25 0.94
N ILE A 153 -5.09 15.45 1.93
CA ILE A 153 -5.21 15.78 3.35
C ILE A 153 -3.89 16.32 3.91
N ARG A 154 -2.80 15.60 3.68
CA ARG A 154 -1.51 15.93 4.29
C ARG A 154 -0.33 15.33 3.53
N GLN A 155 0.63 16.19 3.19
CA GLN A 155 1.96 15.76 2.77
C GLN A 155 2.83 15.44 3.99
N ASN A 156 3.83 14.57 3.84
CA ASN A 156 4.77 14.22 4.91
C ASN A 156 4.07 13.81 6.22
N TRP A 157 3.04 12.96 6.10
CA TRP A 157 2.28 12.46 7.25
C TRP A 157 3.00 11.34 8.01
N TYR A 158 4.04 10.75 7.39
CA TYR A 158 4.98 9.78 7.94
C TYR A 158 6.41 10.23 7.68
N ASP A 159 7.24 10.25 8.71
CA ASP A 159 8.62 10.75 8.67
C ASP A 159 9.59 9.65 8.22
N ALA A 160 9.50 9.20 6.96
CA ALA A 160 10.54 8.32 6.40
C ALA A 160 10.67 8.41 4.87
N ALA A 161 11.92 8.64 4.46
CA ALA A 161 12.59 8.31 3.20
C ALA A 161 11.94 8.65 1.83
N ARG A 162 12.53 9.69 1.22
CA ARG A 162 12.96 9.87 -0.18
C ARG A 162 12.27 9.04 -1.27
N ILE A 163 11.58 9.76 -2.16
CA ILE A 163 11.13 9.35 -3.49
C ILE A 163 12.29 8.69 -4.26
N ASN A 164 12.37 7.36 -4.25
CA ASN A 164 13.11 6.63 -5.27
C ASN A 164 12.19 6.50 -6.49
N ARG A 165 12.62 7.12 -7.61
CA ARG A 165 11.90 7.12 -8.88
C ARG A 165 11.48 5.70 -9.25
N CYS A 166 10.18 5.46 -9.13
CA CYS A 166 9.47 4.32 -9.65
C CYS A 166 9.70 4.17 -11.17
N ASN A 167 9.99 2.95 -11.63
CA ASN A 167 9.64 2.56 -12.98
C ASN A 167 8.22 1.99 -12.89
N LYS A 168 7.25 2.57 -13.60
CA LYS A 168 5.89 2.03 -13.64
C LYS A 168 5.93 0.58 -14.16
N PRO A 169 5.09 -0.34 -13.66
CA PRO A 169 4.86 -1.61 -14.32
C PRO A 169 4.42 -1.34 -15.76
N GLY A 170 5.15 -1.88 -16.74
CA GLY A 170 4.83 -1.73 -18.16
C GLY A 170 5.44 -0.52 -18.89
N GLU A 171 6.21 0.35 -18.23
CA GLU A 171 7.07 1.31 -18.93
C GLU A 171 8.43 0.67 -19.22
N HIS A 172 8.58 0.04 -20.39
CA HIS A 172 9.89 -0.20 -20.98
C HIS A 172 10.43 1.12 -21.58
N PRO A 173 11.76 1.34 -21.59
CA PRO A 173 12.38 2.50 -22.24
C PRO A 173 12.09 2.55 -23.76
#